data_AF-A0A1L7WRQ7-F1
#
_entry.id   AF-A0A1L7WRQ7-F1
#
_cell.length_a   1.000
_cell.length_b   1.000
_cell.length_c   1.000
_cell.angle_alpha   90.00
_cell.angle_beta   90.00
_cell.angle_gamma   90.00
#
_symmetry.space_group_name_H-M   'P 1'
#
loop_
_entity.id
_entity.type
_entity.pdbx_description
1 polymer ?
#
loop_
_entity_poly.entity_id
_entity_poly.type
_entity_poly.pdbx_seq_one_letter_code
_entity_poly.pdbx_strand_id
1 'polypeptide(L)'
;MALLQTAQLEHLPPSHSIHIALYRNIQNAAFLQQQLLDGNTDFEYALIDASVLVSKIHALAAVYRAVNDLLSNRLRSRNVHSEIVFSLSPNNNRHQPHADHIQLATQAAVRVALPTTSTPQLDPSFRHYPPSTPLLPPYSLSALPLPITNSLTTPLEQIAESFRRFGIQPTTTSLLLIKVSTPESPITSDQLSSRLATQIQGEQVPFDDETLASMTDVGRVRKIYKLNSGGGGGKKKEVNGNEVNGVNGARMEREVDERREMEVLILGAMALRGATN
;
A
#
# COMPACT_ATOMS: atom_id res chain seq x y z
N MET A 1 6.38 26.80 -13.30
CA MET A 1 5.09 26.51 -12.62
C MET A 1 5.30 25.27 -11.78
N ALA A 2 4.97 25.30 -10.48
CA ALA A 2 5.14 24.13 -9.62
C ALA A 2 4.04 23.10 -9.93
N LEU A 3 4.42 21.88 -10.28
CA LEU A 3 3.49 20.76 -10.54
C LEU A 3 3.14 19.98 -9.27
N LEU A 4 3.69 20.41 -8.12
CA LEU A 4 3.33 19.91 -6.80
C LEU A 4 1.97 20.50 -6.42
N GLN A 5 0.98 19.64 -6.25
CA GLN A 5 -0.36 20.05 -5.82
C GLN A 5 -0.49 19.89 -4.31
N THR A 6 -0.99 20.93 -3.63
CA THR A 6 -1.43 20.82 -2.24
C THR A 6 -2.94 20.73 -2.22
N ALA A 7 -3.48 19.62 -1.74
CA ALA A 7 -4.91 19.39 -1.57
C ALA A 7 -5.31 19.59 -0.11
N GLN A 8 -6.37 20.37 0.10
CA GLN A 8 -7.11 20.45 1.36
C GLN A 8 -8.40 19.66 1.14
N LEU A 9 -8.55 18.51 1.81
CA LEU A 9 -9.80 17.75 1.72
C LEU A 9 -10.81 18.39 2.66
N GLU A 10 -12.04 18.66 2.18
CA GLU A 10 -13.09 19.47 2.84
C GLU A 10 -13.54 18.96 4.23
N HIS A 11 -13.09 17.78 4.65
CA HIS A 11 -13.40 17.18 5.94
C HIS A 11 -12.16 16.79 6.76
N LEU A 12 -10.97 17.20 6.32
CA LEU A 12 -9.76 17.03 7.12
C LEU A 12 -9.54 18.25 8.02
N PRO A 13 -8.99 18.04 9.23
CA PRO A 13 -8.56 19.15 10.07
C PRO A 13 -7.58 20.04 9.29
N PRO A 14 -7.66 21.38 9.41
CA PRO A 14 -6.75 22.31 8.73
C PRO A 14 -5.26 22.07 9.02
N SER A 15 -4.98 21.31 10.08
CA SER A 15 -3.66 20.90 10.50
C SER A 15 -3.04 19.77 9.67
N HIS A 16 -3.80 19.19 8.73
CA HIS A 16 -3.32 18.16 7.82
C HIS A 16 -3.33 18.67 6.38
N SER A 17 -2.16 18.79 5.76
CA SER A 17 -2.05 19.11 4.33
C SER A 17 -1.57 17.91 3.54
N ILE A 18 -2.16 17.70 2.36
CA ILE A 18 -1.77 16.61 1.47
C ILE A 18 -1.02 17.22 0.30
N HIS A 19 0.22 16.79 0.09
CA HIS A 19 1.04 17.19 -1.04
C HIS A 19 1.18 16.02 -2.01
N ILE A 20 0.92 16.27 -3.30
CA ILE A 20 0.86 15.27 -4.35
C ILE A 20 1.73 15.69 -5.52
N ALA A 21 2.60 14.78 -5.98
CA ALA A 21 3.40 14.98 -7.18
C ALA A 21 3.33 13.72 -8.06
N LEU A 22 3.09 13.91 -9.36
CA LEU A 22 3.09 12.85 -10.35
C LEU A 22 4.34 12.94 -11.21
N TYR A 23 4.96 11.79 -11.49
CA TYR A 23 6.16 11.70 -12.30
C TYR A 23 6.02 10.63 -13.38
N ARG A 24 6.69 10.87 -14.50
CA ARG A 24 6.94 9.87 -15.55
C ARG A 24 8.44 9.72 -15.79
N ASN A 25 8.82 8.66 -16.49
CA ASN A 25 10.21 8.36 -16.84
C ASN A 25 11.14 8.33 -15.59
N ILE A 26 10.66 7.75 -14.48
CA ILE A 26 11.48 7.54 -13.29
C ILE A 26 12.67 6.63 -13.63
N GLN A 27 13.87 7.05 -13.20
CA GLN A 27 15.12 6.34 -13.45
C GLN A 27 15.71 5.68 -12.19
N ASN A 28 15.32 6.15 -11.00
CA ASN A 28 15.87 5.67 -9.72
C ASN A 28 14.85 4.91 -8.85
N ALA A 29 13.86 4.25 -9.45
CA ALA A 29 12.80 3.56 -8.71
C ALA A 29 13.29 2.49 -7.74
N ALA A 30 14.30 1.70 -8.14
CA ALA A 30 14.92 0.69 -7.27
C ALA A 30 15.53 1.32 -6.00
N PHE A 31 16.23 2.46 -6.15
CA PHE A 31 16.77 3.21 -5.03
C PHE A 31 15.65 3.72 -4.11
N LEU A 32 14.61 4.33 -4.67
CA LEU A 32 13.47 4.84 -3.90
C LEU A 32 12.75 3.72 -3.13
N GLN A 33 12.55 2.56 -3.75
CA GLN A 33 11.98 1.40 -3.09
C GLN A 33 12.87 0.93 -1.94
N GLN A 34 14.18 0.86 -2.15
CA GLN A 34 15.13 0.48 -1.11
C GLN A 34 15.07 1.43 0.10
N GLN A 35 14.96 2.74 -0.11
CA GLN A 35 14.81 3.70 1.00
C GLN A 35 13.57 3.42 1.87
N LEU A 36 12.47 2.96 1.27
CA LEU A 36 11.28 2.56 2.01
C LEU A 36 11.50 1.25 2.80
N LEU A 37 12.19 0.28 2.21
CA LEU A 37 12.51 -1.01 2.86
C LEU A 37 13.47 -0.84 4.03
N ASP A 38 14.45 0.05 3.88
CA ASP A 38 15.41 0.42 4.93
C ASP A 38 14.74 1.27 6.03
N GLY A 39 13.49 1.69 5.82
CA GLY A 39 12.70 2.46 6.79
C GLY A 39 13.19 3.90 6.97
N ASN A 40 13.89 4.46 5.97
CA ASN A 40 14.45 5.81 6.02
C ASN A 40 13.34 6.86 6.15
N THR A 41 13.38 7.64 7.23
CA THR A 41 12.40 8.69 7.53
C THR A 41 12.45 9.85 6.55
N ASP A 42 13.58 10.08 5.88
CA ASP A 42 13.72 11.11 4.84
C ASP A 42 12.93 10.79 3.56
N PHE A 43 12.53 9.53 3.40
CA PHE A 43 11.74 9.02 2.28
C PHE A 43 10.36 8.54 2.73
N GLU A 44 9.86 9.05 3.87
CA GLU A 44 8.54 8.71 4.36
C GLU A 44 7.43 9.38 3.50
N TYR A 45 7.14 8.71 2.39
CA TYR A 45 6.14 9.05 1.38
C TYR A 45 5.29 7.83 1.04
N ALA A 46 4.10 8.04 0.50
CA ALA A 46 3.40 7.00 -0.23
C ALA A 46 3.87 7.02 -1.68
N LEU A 47 4.75 6.08 -2.05
CA LEU A 47 5.24 5.91 -3.42
C LEU A 47 4.40 4.84 -4.12
N ILE A 48 3.52 5.27 -5.01
CA ILE A 48 2.51 4.44 -5.68
C ILE A 48 2.87 4.35 -7.17
N ASP A 49 2.80 3.14 -7.73
CA ASP A 49 2.89 2.93 -9.17
C ASP A 49 1.67 3.56 -9.85
N ALA A 50 1.87 4.65 -10.60
CA ALA A 50 0.77 5.38 -11.20
C ALA A 50 0.06 4.60 -12.32
N SER A 51 0.68 3.53 -12.84
CA SER A 51 0.06 2.67 -13.86
C SER A 51 -1.17 1.92 -13.36
N VAL A 52 -1.37 1.82 -12.04
CA VAL A 52 -2.57 1.17 -11.47
C VAL A 52 -3.65 2.16 -11.03
N LEU A 53 -3.47 3.45 -11.29
CA LEU A 53 -4.44 4.49 -10.96
C LEU A 53 -5.24 4.87 -12.20
N VAL A 54 -6.57 4.95 -12.05
CA VAL A 54 -7.48 5.29 -13.16
C VAL A 54 -7.91 6.74 -13.14
N SER A 55 -7.74 7.45 -12.03
CA SER A 55 -8.17 8.85 -11.87
C SER A 55 -7.62 9.46 -10.58
N LYS A 56 -7.78 10.78 -10.43
CA LYS A 56 -7.53 11.48 -9.18
C LYS A 56 -8.43 11.00 -8.07
N ILE A 57 -9.72 10.78 -8.34
CA ILE A 57 -10.68 10.37 -7.31
C ILE A 57 -10.29 9.00 -6.74
N HIS A 58 -9.81 8.07 -7.57
CA HIS A 58 -9.28 6.78 -7.10
C HIS A 58 -8.13 6.97 -6.09
N ALA A 59 -7.13 7.81 -6.41
CA ALA A 59 -6.04 8.09 -5.48
C ALA A 59 -6.51 8.83 -4.21
N LEU A 60 -7.32 9.88 -4.37
CA LEU A 60 -7.80 10.70 -3.26
C LEU A 60 -8.74 9.93 -2.32
N ALA A 61 -9.51 8.96 -2.82
CA ALA A 61 -10.32 8.07 -2.00
C ALA A 61 -9.45 7.23 -1.05
N ALA A 62 -8.31 6.72 -1.54
CA ALA A 62 -7.35 6.00 -0.71
C ALA A 62 -6.70 6.92 0.34
N VAL A 63 -6.35 8.15 -0.04
CA VAL A 63 -5.81 9.15 0.90
C VAL A 63 -6.82 9.49 1.99
N TYR A 64 -8.05 9.81 1.61
CA TYR A 64 -9.11 10.14 2.55
C TYR A 64 -9.34 9.01 3.56
N ARG A 65 -9.42 7.76 3.07
CA ARG A 65 -9.57 6.58 3.93
C ARG A 65 -8.42 6.43 4.92
N ALA A 66 -7.18 6.52 4.44
CA ALA A 66 -5.98 6.37 5.27
C ALA A 66 -5.89 7.46 6.36
N VAL A 67 -6.16 8.72 6.00
CA VAL A 67 -6.14 9.82 6.97
C VAL A 67 -7.31 9.68 7.96
N ASN A 68 -8.49 9.25 7.53
CA ASN A 68 -9.60 8.99 8.43
C ASN A 68 -9.29 7.86 9.43
N ASP A 69 -8.60 6.80 8.98
CA ASP A 69 -8.14 5.73 9.86
C ASP A 69 -7.00 6.19 10.80
N LEU A 70 -6.13 7.12 10.38
CA LEU A 70 -5.17 7.81 11.26
C LEU A 70 -5.90 8.59 12.37
N LEU A 71 -6.82 9.47 11.99
CA LEU A 71 -7.56 10.32 12.94
C LEU A 71 -8.44 9.50 13.89
N SER A 72 -8.90 8.34 13.46
CA SER A 72 -9.66 7.41 14.29
C SER A 72 -8.79 6.51 15.18
N ASN A 73 -7.45 6.61 15.09
CA ASN A 73 -6.49 5.68 15.71
C ASN A 73 -6.75 4.20 15.36
N ARG A 74 -7.01 3.94 14.07
CA ARG A 74 -7.33 2.61 13.50
C ARG A 74 -6.39 2.21 12.36
N LEU A 75 -5.19 2.78 12.32
CA LEU A 75 -4.17 2.37 11.35
C LEU A 75 -3.83 0.89 11.50
N ARG A 76 -3.69 0.22 10.36
CA ARG A 76 -3.31 -1.19 10.29
C ARG A 76 -1.84 -1.35 9.95
N SER A 77 -1.30 -0.38 9.22
CA SER A 77 0.09 -0.26 8.85
C SER A 77 0.86 0.68 9.80
N ARG A 78 2.18 0.81 9.58
CA ARG A 78 3.09 1.56 10.45
C ARG A 78 2.79 3.06 10.52
N ASN A 79 2.36 3.66 9.41
CA ASN A 79 2.12 5.08 9.28
C ASN A 79 1.03 5.35 8.23
N VAL A 80 0.54 6.60 8.19
CA VAL A 80 -0.52 7.00 7.24
C VAL A 80 -0.11 6.78 5.78
N HIS A 81 1.17 6.94 5.42
CA HIS A 81 1.66 6.77 4.06
C HIS A 81 1.52 5.32 3.56
N SER A 82 1.88 4.37 4.42
CA SER A 82 1.70 2.95 4.17
C SER A 82 0.21 2.59 4.10
N GLU A 83 -0.61 3.25 4.93
CA GLU A 83 -2.06 3.05 4.93
C GLU A 83 -2.71 3.56 3.65
N ILE A 84 -2.16 4.60 3.00
CA ILE A 84 -2.62 5.08 1.69
C ILE A 84 -2.44 3.97 0.64
N VAL A 85 -1.24 3.38 0.54
CA VAL A 85 -0.97 2.29 -0.40
C VAL A 85 -1.88 1.10 -0.13
N PHE A 86 -2.10 0.81 1.15
CA PHE A 86 -2.96 -0.28 1.60
C PHE A 86 -4.45 -0.03 1.33
N SER A 87 -4.88 1.22 1.38
CA SER A 87 -6.27 1.65 1.16
C SER A 87 -6.71 1.52 -0.29
N LEU A 88 -5.77 1.42 -1.25
CA LEU A 88 -6.05 1.06 -2.64
C LEU A 88 -6.46 -0.40 -2.79
N SER A 89 -6.09 -1.28 -1.85
CA SER A 89 -6.42 -2.69 -1.98
C SER A 89 -7.93 -2.93 -1.82
N PRO A 90 -8.59 -3.63 -2.77
CA PRO A 90 -9.99 -4.04 -2.61
C PRO A 90 -10.15 -5.07 -1.49
N ASN A 91 -9.04 -5.73 -1.11
CA ASN A 91 -9.03 -6.90 -0.24
C ASN A 91 -8.60 -6.65 1.20
N ASN A 92 -9.07 -5.54 1.79
CA ASN A 92 -8.67 -5.13 3.14
C ASN A 92 -9.64 -5.47 4.29
N ASN A 93 -9.62 -6.71 4.77
CA ASN A 93 -10.68 -7.24 5.67
C ASN A 93 -10.40 -6.72 7.07
N ARG A 94 -11.43 -6.11 7.69
CA ARG A 94 -11.41 -5.72 9.10
C ARG A 94 -11.60 -6.93 10.01
N HIS A 95 -10.77 -7.95 9.86
CA HIS A 95 -10.58 -8.92 10.94
C HIS A 95 -9.36 -8.45 11.72
N GLN A 96 -9.59 -7.46 12.58
CA GLN A 96 -8.66 -7.20 13.68
C GLN A 96 -9.33 -7.79 14.94
N PRO A 97 -8.77 -8.83 15.57
CA PRO A 97 -8.93 -8.95 17.01
C PRO A 97 -8.26 -7.70 17.62
N HIS A 98 -8.79 -7.20 18.73
CA HIS A 98 -8.29 -6.02 19.44
C HIS A 98 -6.75 -5.90 19.46
N ALA A 99 -6.28 -4.65 19.44
CA ALA A 99 -4.89 -4.20 19.29
C ALA A 99 -3.84 -4.83 20.25
N ASP A 100 -4.25 -5.66 21.20
CA ASP A 100 -3.40 -6.27 22.22
C ASP A 100 -2.45 -7.35 21.66
N HIS A 101 -2.76 -7.94 20.50
CA HIS A 101 -1.99 -9.07 19.97
C HIS A 101 -0.75 -8.70 19.13
N ILE A 102 -0.69 -7.51 18.52
CA ILE A 102 0.46 -7.12 17.66
C ILE A 102 1.67 -6.71 18.50
N GLN A 103 1.43 -6.04 19.64
CA GLN A 103 2.50 -5.80 20.62
C GLN A 103 3.01 -7.10 21.24
N LEU A 104 2.11 -8.06 21.54
CA LEU A 104 2.51 -9.34 22.12
C LEU A 104 3.32 -10.22 21.15
N ALA A 105 2.97 -10.22 19.86
CA ALA A 105 3.72 -10.96 18.83
C ALA A 105 5.11 -10.35 18.57
N THR A 106 5.22 -9.02 18.57
CA THR A 106 6.50 -8.31 18.41
C THR A 106 7.39 -8.51 19.64
N GLN A 107 6.81 -8.47 20.84
CA GLN A 107 7.53 -8.67 22.10
C GLN A 107 7.93 -10.14 22.32
N ALA A 108 7.14 -11.10 21.84
CA ALA A 108 7.49 -12.53 21.83
C ALA A 108 8.64 -12.84 20.85
N ALA A 109 8.64 -12.24 19.66
CA ALA A 109 9.73 -12.41 18.68
C ALA A 109 11.07 -11.83 19.17
N VAL A 110 11.04 -10.66 19.84
CA VAL A 110 12.23 -10.05 20.45
C VAL A 110 12.77 -10.88 21.63
N ARG A 111 11.89 -11.54 22.39
CA ARG A 111 12.28 -12.37 23.53
C ARG A 111 12.90 -13.71 23.14
N VAL A 112 12.63 -14.20 21.92
CA VAL A 112 13.26 -15.41 21.35
C VAL A 112 14.65 -15.11 20.73
N ALA A 113 14.95 -13.84 20.42
CA ALA A 113 16.16 -13.44 19.69
C ALA A 113 17.32 -12.91 20.57
N LEU A 114 17.20 -12.92 21.90
CA LEU A 114 18.30 -12.53 22.79
C LEU A 114 18.87 -13.77 23.50
N PRO A 115 20.09 -14.23 23.15
CA PRO A 115 20.83 -15.12 24.04
C PRO A 115 21.22 -14.31 25.28
N THR A 116 20.68 -14.68 26.44
CA THR A 116 21.20 -14.20 27.73
C THR A 116 22.61 -14.78 27.91
N THR A 117 23.62 -13.97 27.58
CA THR A 117 25.00 -14.27 27.96
C THR A 117 25.17 -13.93 29.44
N SER A 118 24.78 -14.87 30.31
CA SER A 118 25.25 -14.87 31.69
C SER A 118 26.70 -15.35 31.70
N THR A 119 27.62 -14.42 31.92
CA THR A 119 29.04 -14.71 32.16
C THR A 119 29.17 -15.59 33.42
N PRO A 120 29.81 -16.78 33.36
CA PRO A 120 30.02 -17.58 34.55
C PRO A 120 31.20 -17.00 35.34
N GLN A 121 30.95 -16.61 36.58
CA GLN A 121 32.01 -16.27 37.54
C GLN A 121 32.72 -17.58 37.94
N LEU A 122 34.01 -17.68 37.63
CA LEU A 122 34.89 -18.77 38.04
C LEU A 122 35.22 -18.62 39.54
N ASP A 123 34.68 -19.50 40.37
CA ASP A 123 35.15 -19.72 41.74
C ASP A 123 36.25 -20.80 41.74
N PRO A 124 37.50 -20.47 42.15
CA PRO A 124 38.61 -21.41 42.15
C PRO A 124 38.69 -22.13 43.50
N SER A 125 37.75 -23.02 43.80
CA SER A 125 37.87 -24.00 44.87
C SER A 125 36.82 -25.08 44.71
N PHE A 126 37.17 -26.23 44.13
CA PHE A 126 37.07 -27.54 44.81
C PHE A 126 37.50 -28.68 43.87
N ARG A 127 38.29 -29.56 44.47
CA ARG A 127 38.85 -30.79 43.92
C ARG A 127 37.78 -31.87 43.71
N HIS A 128 38.07 -32.74 42.74
CA HIS A 128 37.64 -34.15 42.59
C HIS A 128 36.28 -34.44 41.92
N TYR A 129 36.36 -35.00 40.71
CA TYR A 129 35.40 -35.99 40.21
C TYR A 129 35.75 -37.39 40.77
N PRO A 130 34.77 -38.30 40.88
CA PRO A 130 34.71 -39.41 39.91
C PRO A 130 33.27 -39.74 39.43
N PRO A 131 33.11 -40.65 38.45
CA PRO A 131 32.01 -40.63 37.49
C PRO A 131 30.88 -41.61 37.85
N SER A 132 29.66 -41.33 37.41
CA SER A 132 28.60 -42.32 37.19
C SER A 132 27.46 -41.72 36.35
N THR A 133 27.41 -42.10 35.08
CA THR A 133 26.26 -41.95 34.18
C THR A 133 25.05 -42.74 34.72
N PRO A 134 23.82 -42.30 34.44
CA PRO A 134 23.05 -43.09 33.48
C PRO A 134 22.27 -42.25 32.45
N LEU A 135 22.11 -42.88 31.29
CA LEU A 135 21.39 -42.45 30.10
C LEU A 135 19.89 -42.23 30.35
N LEU A 136 19.33 -41.16 29.77
CA LEU A 136 17.89 -40.99 29.53
C LEU A 136 17.67 -40.55 28.07
N PRO A 137 16.53 -40.93 27.46
CA PRO A 137 16.40 -41.15 26.02
C PRO A 137 16.27 -39.85 25.22
N PRO A 138 16.50 -39.88 23.89
CA PRO A 138 16.19 -38.76 23.04
C PRO A 138 14.67 -38.56 23.03
N TYR A 139 14.20 -37.42 23.53
CA TYR A 139 12.85 -36.96 23.25
C TYR A 139 12.72 -36.77 21.74
N SER A 140 12.10 -37.75 21.08
CA SER A 140 11.53 -37.59 19.76
C SER A 140 10.36 -36.62 19.88
N LEU A 141 10.57 -35.36 19.51
CA LEU A 141 9.48 -34.45 19.19
C LEU A 141 8.85 -34.96 17.89
N SER A 142 7.95 -35.92 18.02
CA SER A 142 6.95 -36.20 16.99
C SER A 142 6.27 -34.88 16.65
N ALA A 143 6.56 -34.37 15.45
CA ALA A 143 5.92 -33.20 14.89
C ALA A 143 4.40 -33.38 14.97
N LEU A 144 3.76 -32.60 15.85
CA LEU A 144 2.32 -32.45 15.79
C LEU A 144 1.99 -31.89 14.40
N PRO A 145 1.09 -32.52 13.63
CA PRO A 145 0.68 -31.96 12.35
C PRO A 145 -0.03 -30.65 12.65
N LEU A 146 0.59 -29.53 12.27
CA LEU A 146 -0.12 -28.25 12.28
C LEU A 146 -1.37 -28.42 11.41
N PRO A 147 -2.56 -28.03 11.89
CA PRO A 147 -3.76 -28.11 11.08
C PRO A 147 -3.53 -27.27 9.82
N ILE A 148 -3.74 -27.91 8.66
CA ILE A 148 -3.78 -27.23 7.37
C ILE A 148 -5.00 -26.30 7.43
N THR A 149 -4.79 -25.08 7.91
CA THR A 149 -5.83 -24.06 7.91
C THR A 149 -5.96 -23.55 6.48
N ASN A 150 -7.18 -23.64 5.94
CA ASN A 150 -7.54 -22.97 4.70
C ASN A 150 -7.09 -21.51 4.77
N SER A 151 -6.34 -21.09 3.76
CA SER A 151 -5.51 -19.88 3.70
C SER A 151 -6.19 -18.61 4.23
N LEU A 152 -5.98 -18.31 5.52
CA LEU A 152 -6.23 -16.99 6.08
C LEU A 152 -4.94 -16.17 5.90
N THR A 153 -4.82 -15.45 4.79
CA THR A 153 -3.71 -14.51 4.56
C THR A 153 -3.56 -13.58 5.75
N THR A 154 -2.37 -13.54 6.37
CA THR A 154 -2.15 -12.74 7.58
C THR A 154 -2.28 -11.24 7.29
N PRO A 155 -2.58 -10.38 8.29
CA PRO A 155 -2.61 -8.93 8.08
C PRO A 155 -1.32 -8.38 7.46
N LEU A 156 -0.16 -8.88 7.87
CA LEU A 156 1.14 -8.49 7.32
C LEU A 156 1.30 -8.91 5.85
N GLU A 157 0.82 -10.11 5.50
CA GLU A 157 0.84 -10.61 4.14
C GLU A 157 -0.10 -9.80 3.22
N GLN A 158 -1.25 -9.34 3.72
CA GLN A 158 -2.15 -8.43 2.99
C GLN A 158 -1.51 -7.06 2.74
N ILE A 159 -0.79 -6.53 3.74
CA ILE A 159 -0.06 -5.26 3.62
C ILE A 159 1.04 -5.42 2.55
N ALA A 160 1.86 -6.47 2.67
CA ALA A 160 2.92 -6.75 1.72
C ALA A 160 2.39 -6.96 0.29
N GLU A 161 1.27 -7.67 0.12
CA GLU A 161 0.60 -7.84 -1.18
C GLU A 161 0.12 -6.51 -1.76
N SER A 162 -0.36 -5.60 -0.92
CA SER A 162 -0.78 -4.26 -1.37
C SER A 162 0.42 -3.44 -1.86
N PHE A 163 1.55 -3.51 -1.16
CA PHE A 163 2.79 -2.89 -1.64
C PHE A 163 3.29 -3.49 -2.96
N ARG A 164 3.18 -4.82 -3.15
CA ARG A 164 3.54 -5.46 -4.44
C ARG A 164 2.64 -5.01 -5.59
N ARG A 165 1.35 -4.78 -5.34
CA ARG A 165 0.37 -4.42 -6.38
C ARG A 165 0.38 -2.95 -6.72
N PHE A 166 0.43 -2.11 -5.70
CA PHE A 166 0.19 -0.66 -5.81
C PHE A 166 1.43 0.17 -5.49
N GLY A 167 2.33 -0.33 -4.65
CA GLY A 167 3.56 0.39 -4.30
C GLY A 167 4.58 0.39 -5.43
N ILE A 168 5.54 1.30 -5.33
CA ILE A 168 6.69 1.38 -6.23
C ILE A 168 7.44 0.04 -6.31
N GLN A 169 7.80 -0.34 -7.53
CA GLN A 169 8.63 -1.50 -7.86
C GLN A 169 9.95 -1.01 -8.48
N PRO A 170 11.01 -1.86 -8.53
CA PRO A 170 12.28 -1.48 -9.16
C PRO A 170 12.13 -1.06 -10.63
N THR A 171 11.09 -1.55 -11.30
CA THR A 171 10.78 -1.30 -12.71
C THR A 171 9.75 -0.18 -12.93
N THR A 172 9.29 0.50 -11.87
CA THR A 172 8.28 1.55 -11.98
C THR A 172 8.83 2.76 -12.74
N THR A 173 8.14 3.16 -13.82
CA THR A 173 8.47 4.34 -14.62
C THR A 173 7.51 5.50 -14.40
N SER A 174 6.29 5.21 -13.95
CA SER A 174 5.24 6.19 -13.64
C SER A 174 4.95 6.15 -12.15
N LEU A 175 5.15 7.26 -11.45
CA LEU A 175 5.16 7.32 -9.99
C LEU A 175 4.25 8.44 -9.49
N LEU A 176 3.29 8.08 -8.62
CA LEU A 176 2.57 9.04 -7.80
C LEU A 176 3.21 9.07 -6.41
N LEU A 177 3.62 10.26 -5.98
CA LEU A 177 4.10 10.52 -4.63
C LEU A 177 3.04 11.30 -3.85
N ILE A 178 2.77 10.84 -2.63
CA ILE A 178 1.88 11.55 -1.70
C ILE A 178 2.59 11.71 -0.35
N LYS A 179 2.62 12.95 0.15
CA LYS A 179 3.09 13.30 1.50
C LYS A 179 1.94 13.91 2.29
N VAL A 180 1.63 13.31 3.44
CA VAL A 180 0.72 13.90 4.43
C VAL A 180 1.55 14.67 5.44
N SER A 181 1.35 15.98 5.49
CA SER A 181 1.84 16.86 6.56
C SER A 181 0.88 16.73 7.73
N THR A 182 1.40 16.45 8.93
CA THR A 182 0.62 16.33 10.17
C THR A 182 1.21 17.28 11.21
N PRO A 183 0.51 17.57 12.33
CA PRO A 183 1.09 18.33 13.43
C PRO A 183 2.40 17.73 13.99
N GLU A 184 2.51 16.41 13.95
CA GLU A 184 3.67 15.66 14.47
C GLU A 184 4.85 15.68 13.49
N SER A 185 4.57 15.79 12.19
CA SER A 185 5.59 15.88 11.13
C SER A 185 5.22 16.95 10.09
N PRO A 186 5.30 18.24 10.44
CA PRO A 186 4.92 19.32 9.55
C PRO A 186 5.93 19.48 8.43
N ILE A 187 5.44 19.69 7.20
CA ILE A 187 6.25 20.00 6.03
C ILE A 187 5.52 21.01 5.15
N THR A 188 6.24 22.01 4.64
CA THR A 188 5.69 22.98 3.69
C THR A 188 5.89 22.52 2.24
N SER A 189 5.08 23.08 1.33
CA SER A 189 5.20 22.82 -0.11
C SER A 189 6.61 23.14 -0.65
N ASP A 190 7.24 24.22 -0.20
CA ASP A 190 8.56 24.63 -0.66
C ASP A 190 9.68 23.71 -0.16
N GLN A 191 9.58 23.27 1.11
CA GLN A 191 10.49 22.30 1.68
C GLN A 191 10.38 20.96 0.96
N LEU A 192 9.17 20.50 0.70
CA LEU A 192 8.94 19.25 -0.04
C LEU A 192 9.46 19.37 -1.47
N SER A 193 9.12 20.44 -2.19
CA SER A 193 9.61 20.69 -3.54
C SER A 193 11.14 20.62 -3.63
N SER A 194 11.85 21.25 -2.69
CA SER A 194 13.32 21.22 -2.61
C SER A 194 13.87 19.80 -2.35
N ARG A 195 13.20 19.01 -1.52
CA ARG A 195 13.58 17.60 -1.27
C ARG A 195 13.35 16.74 -2.50
N LEU A 196 12.20 16.86 -3.13
CA LEU A 196 11.85 16.05 -4.30
C LEU A 196 12.79 16.32 -5.48
N ALA A 197 13.23 17.58 -5.66
CA ALA A 197 14.17 17.95 -6.71
C ALA A 197 15.53 17.23 -6.63
N THR A 198 15.95 16.78 -5.44
CA THR A 198 17.21 16.03 -5.25
C THR A 198 16.98 14.52 -5.12
N GLN A 199 15.84 14.11 -4.59
CA GLN A 199 15.53 12.72 -4.30
C GLN A 199 14.98 11.93 -5.50
N ILE A 200 14.24 12.57 -6.41
CA ILE A 200 13.53 11.88 -7.51
C ILE A 200 14.18 12.20 -8.85
N GLN A 201 14.56 11.15 -9.59
CA GLN A 201 15.11 11.27 -10.93
C GLN A 201 14.03 10.88 -11.95
N GLY A 202 13.28 11.88 -12.42
CA GLY A 202 12.28 11.72 -13.47
C GLY A 202 11.60 13.04 -13.80
N GLU A 203 10.63 13.00 -14.70
CA GLU A 203 9.93 14.19 -15.17
C GLU A 203 8.64 14.38 -14.38
N GLN A 204 8.54 15.48 -13.63
CA GLN A 204 7.29 15.84 -12.96
C GLN A 204 6.25 16.27 -14.00
N VAL A 205 5.03 15.76 -13.88
CA VAL A 205 3.89 16.04 -14.78
C VAL A 205 2.66 16.47 -13.98
N PRO A 206 1.67 17.13 -14.61
CA PRO A 206 0.43 17.49 -13.94
C PRO A 206 -0.29 16.27 -13.35
N PHE A 207 -0.82 16.42 -12.13
CA PHE A 207 -1.71 15.43 -11.54
C PHE A 207 -3.14 15.70 -12.01
N ASP A 208 -3.47 15.24 -13.21
CA ASP A 208 -4.81 15.30 -13.79
C ASP A 208 -5.22 13.95 -14.40
N ASP A 209 -6.51 13.83 -14.71
CA ASP A 209 -7.06 12.57 -15.21
C ASP A 209 -6.57 12.26 -16.62
N GLU A 210 -6.26 13.25 -17.45
CA GLU A 210 -5.73 13.02 -18.81
C GLU A 210 -4.33 12.40 -18.76
N THR A 211 -3.45 12.98 -17.95
CA THR A 211 -2.08 12.49 -17.76
C THR A 211 -2.11 11.10 -17.14
N LEU A 212 -2.94 10.86 -16.12
CA LEU A 212 -3.11 9.53 -15.53
C LEU A 212 -3.58 8.52 -16.58
N ALA A 213 -4.55 8.87 -17.44
CA ALA A 213 -5.06 7.98 -18.48
C ALA A 213 -3.94 7.48 -19.39
N SER A 214 -3.03 8.38 -19.76
CA SER A 214 -1.95 8.08 -20.69
C SER A 214 -0.92 7.08 -20.14
N MET A 215 -0.89 6.87 -18.81
CA MET A 215 0.06 5.97 -18.15
C MET A 215 -0.59 4.75 -17.47
N THR A 216 -1.93 4.69 -17.39
CA THR A 216 -2.65 3.58 -16.77
C THR A 216 -2.53 2.29 -17.59
N ASP A 217 -2.12 1.19 -16.97
CA ASP A 217 -2.28 -0.15 -17.50
C ASP A 217 -3.67 -0.68 -17.14
N VAL A 218 -4.63 -0.44 -18.04
CA VAL A 218 -6.03 -0.84 -17.88
C VAL A 218 -6.16 -2.36 -17.66
N GLY A 219 -5.31 -3.16 -18.31
CA GLY A 219 -5.33 -4.62 -18.18
C GLY A 219 -4.91 -5.06 -16.77
N ARG A 220 -3.87 -4.45 -16.22
CA ARG A 220 -3.41 -4.66 -14.85
C ARG A 220 -4.45 -4.20 -13.83
N VAL A 221 -5.05 -3.03 -14.02
CA VAL A 221 -6.12 -2.52 -13.14
C VAL A 221 -7.31 -3.48 -13.09
N ARG A 222 -7.81 -3.94 -14.25
CA ARG A 222 -8.92 -4.90 -14.31
C ARG A 222 -8.60 -6.20 -13.55
N LYS A 223 -7.37 -6.70 -13.65
CA LYS A 223 -6.92 -7.89 -12.90
C LYS A 223 -6.88 -7.64 -11.39
N ILE A 224 -6.31 -6.51 -10.95
CA ILE A 224 -6.18 -6.16 -9.53
C ILE A 224 -7.56 -6.08 -8.86
N TYR A 225 -8.50 -5.40 -9.50
CA TYR A 225 -9.85 -5.15 -8.99
C TYR A 225 -10.87 -6.22 -9.41
N LYS A 226 -10.43 -7.28 -10.11
CA LYS A 226 -11.27 -8.37 -10.61
C LYS A 226 -12.49 -7.85 -11.40
N LEU A 227 -12.26 -6.83 -12.22
CA LEU A 227 -13.28 -6.25 -13.08
C LEU A 227 -13.41 -7.14 -14.31
N ASN A 228 -14.54 -7.81 -14.46
CA ASN A 228 -14.82 -8.59 -15.66
C ASN A 228 -14.75 -7.65 -16.88
N SER A 229 -14.07 -8.08 -17.96
CA SER A 229 -13.98 -7.35 -19.23
C SER A 229 -15.31 -7.32 -20.03
N GLY A 230 -16.44 -7.43 -19.35
CA GLY A 230 -17.78 -7.45 -19.90
C GLY A 230 -18.74 -8.13 -18.92
N GLY A 231 -19.59 -7.35 -18.25
CA GLY A 231 -20.67 -7.92 -17.44
C GLY A 231 -21.10 -7.04 -16.29
N GLY A 232 -22.06 -6.16 -16.55
CA GLY A 232 -22.69 -5.32 -15.54
C GLY A 232 -23.91 -4.54 -16.01
N GLY A 233 -24.92 -5.22 -16.57
CA GLY A 233 -26.32 -4.79 -16.40
C GLY A 233 -26.88 -3.68 -17.29
N GLY A 234 -26.95 -3.91 -18.60
CA GLY A 234 -27.85 -3.16 -19.47
C GLY A 234 -27.91 -3.80 -20.84
N LYS A 235 -29.02 -4.48 -21.18
CA LYS A 235 -29.33 -4.87 -22.56
C LYS A 235 -29.41 -3.60 -23.41
N LYS A 236 -28.30 -3.15 -24.00
CA LYS A 236 -28.38 -2.25 -25.15
C LYS A 236 -28.83 -3.10 -26.33
N LYS A 237 -30.13 -2.98 -26.63
CA LYS A 237 -30.73 -3.34 -27.91
C LYS A 237 -29.78 -2.82 -29.00
N GLU A 238 -29.18 -3.73 -29.79
CA GLU A 238 -28.65 -3.37 -31.09
C GLU A 238 -29.83 -2.89 -31.95
N VAL A 239 -29.98 -1.58 -32.06
CA VAL A 239 -30.77 -0.99 -33.12
C VAL A 239 -29.85 -0.93 -34.32
N ASN A 240 -30.12 -1.80 -35.28
CA ASN A 240 -29.47 -1.86 -36.57
C ASN A 240 -29.77 -0.54 -37.31
N GLY A 241 -28.80 0.38 -37.33
CA GLY A 241 -28.88 1.70 -37.94
C GLY A 241 -27.69 1.92 -38.84
N ASN A 242 -27.97 1.97 -40.14
CA ASN A 242 -27.04 2.18 -41.25
C ASN A 242 -26.44 3.61 -41.23
N GLU A 243 -25.16 3.74 -41.61
CA GLU A 243 -24.42 4.97 -41.99
C GLU A 243 -24.12 5.98 -40.84
N VAL A 244 -23.03 6.74 -40.72
CA VAL A 244 -22.05 7.37 -41.63
C VAL A 244 -20.73 7.65 -40.85
N ASN A 245 -19.63 7.91 -41.59
CA ASN A 245 -18.31 8.37 -41.14
C ASN A 245 -18.32 9.44 -40.01
N GLY A 246 -18.11 9.03 -38.76
CA GLY A 246 -17.95 9.89 -37.57
C GLY A 246 -17.05 9.26 -36.49
N VAL A 247 -16.08 8.45 -36.91
CA VAL A 247 -15.48 7.36 -36.11
C VAL A 247 -14.62 7.82 -34.93
N ASN A 248 -14.04 9.03 -34.96
CA ASN A 248 -13.12 9.48 -33.91
C ASN A 248 -13.83 10.05 -32.67
N GLY A 249 -14.91 10.82 -32.84
CA GLY A 249 -15.65 11.41 -31.70
C GLY A 249 -16.38 10.35 -30.88
N ALA A 250 -17.09 9.44 -31.55
CA ALA A 250 -17.84 8.37 -30.91
C ALA A 250 -16.92 7.34 -30.19
N ARG A 251 -15.67 7.20 -30.63
CA ARG A 251 -14.69 6.33 -29.96
C ARG A 251 -14.17 6.96 -28.67
N MET A 252 -13.82 8.25 -28.71
CA MET A 252 -13.34 8.98 -27.54
C MET A 252 -14.40 9.01 -26.43
N GLU A 253 -15.67 9.28 -26.77
CA GLU A 253 -16.77 9.28 -25.81
C GLU A 253 -16.95 7.92 -25.13
N ARG A 254 -16.86 6.81 -25.89
CA ARG A 254 -16.93 5.45 -25.33
C ARG A 254 -15.78 5.14 -24.38
N GLU A 255 -14.55 5.53 -24.72
CA GLU A 255 -13.38 5.33 -23.86
C GLU A 255 -13.50 6.11 -22.54
N VAL A 256 -14.05 7.33 -22.59
CA VAL A 256 -14.34 8.14 -21.39
C VAL A 256 -15.44 7.49 -20.53
N ASP A 257 -16.51 7.00 -21.14
CA ASP A 257 -17.60 6.34 -20.41
C ASP A 257 -17.14 5.03 -19.77
N GLU A 258 -16.40 4.18 -20.48
CA GLU A 258 -15.82 2.95 -19.93
C GLU A 258 -14.90 3.23 -18.74
N ARG A 259 -14.15 4.34 -18.80
CA ARG A 259 -13.28 4.76 -17.70
C ARG A 259 -14.06 5.24 -16.48
N ARG A 260 -15.15 5.98 -16.68
CA ARG A 260 -16.06 6.38 -15.58
C ARG A 260 -16.71 5.17 -14.94
N GLU A 261 -17.19 4.22 -15.74
CA GLU A 261 -17.75 2.97 -15.22
C GLU A 261 -16.69 2.18 -14.41
N MET A 262 -15.47 2.10 -14.94
CA MET A 262 -14.35 1.46 -14.24
C MET A 262 -14.03 2.15 -12.90
N GLU A 263 -13.97 3.48 -12.88
CA GLU A 263 -13.76 4.26 -11.66
C GLU A 263 -14.84 3.94 -10.61
N VAL A 264 -16.11 3.93 -10.99
CA VAL A 264 -17.23 3.60 -10.08
C VAL A 264 -17.08 2.20 -9.50
N LEU A 265 -16.72 1.21 -10.33
CA LEU A 265 -16.51 -0.17 -9.85
C LEU A 265 -15.31 -0.27 -8.91
N ILE A 266 -14.22 0.45 -9.19
CA ILE A 266 -13.03 0.50 -8.33
C ILE A 266 -13.36 1.13 -6.98
N LEU A 267 -14.01 2.30 -6.99
CA LEU A 267 -14.43 2.98 -5.77
C LEU A 267 -15.41 2.10 -4.98
N GLY A 268 -16.34 1.44 -5.66
CA GLY A 268 -17.22 0.44 -5.06
C GLY A 268 -16.45 -0.71 -4.41
N ALA A 269 -15.45 -1.27 -5.08
CA ALA A 269 -14.60 -2.34 -4.54
C ALA A 269 -13.74 -1.88 -3.34
N MET A 270 -13.28 -0.63 -3.35
CA MET A 270 -12.56 -0.03 -2.22
C MET A 270 -13.50 0.25 -1.03
N ALA A 271 -14.75 0.62 -1.29
CA ALA A 271 -15.74 1.05 -0.29
C ALA A 271 -16.58 -0.09 0.32
N LEU A 272 -17.01 -1.08 -0.46
CA LEU A 272 -17.95 -2.15 -0.07
C LEU A 272 -17.39 -3.16 0.93
N ARG A 273 -16.29 -2.84 1.60
CA ARG A 273 -15.67 -3.69 2.62
C ARG A 273 -15.90 -3.12 4.02
N GLY A 274 -17.00 -3.59 4.60
CA GLY A 274 -17.51 -3.26 5.94
C GLY A 274 -19.00 -3.59 6.14
N ALA A 275 -19.73 -3.88 5.05
CA ALA A 275 -21.17 -4.14 5.05
C ALA A 275 -21.55 -5.63 5.06
N THR A 276 -20.59 -6.54 5.26
CA THR A 276 -20.90 -7.94 5.55
C THR A 276 -21.08 -8.09 7.05
N ASN A 277 -22.35 -8.22 7.46
CA ASN A 277 -22.84 -8.46 8.82
C ASN A 277 -22.07 -9.55 9.57
#